data_AF-A0A3R0XVH5-F1
#
_entry.id   AF-A0A3R0XVH5-F1
#
_cell.length_a   1.000
_cell.length_b   1.000
_cell.length_c   1.000
_cell.angle_alpha   90.00
_cell.angle_beta   90.00
_cell.angle_gamma   90.00
#
_symmetry.space_group_name_H-M   'P 1'
#
loop_
_entity.id
_entity.type
_entity.pdbx_description
1 polymer ?
#
loop_
_entity_poly.entity_id
_entity_poly.type
_entity_poly.pdbx_seq_one_letter_code
_entity_poly.pdbx_strand_id
1 'polypeptide(L)'
;MNIDKRALREVAEKATKGPWKVFSDIDTKTFSIHTPRDKRCENVIKWGGFDCQPNAEANAEFIAAFNPKVALALLDENIQLQRGKDAIEAVALALRDDMQQAREQLAAAEQERENWRISFDNERYRADKLAAALNAEREKLVMANRSLIIQHIRANSAESRIAELEARTVCLPKLPVLGSTTERYEGFAAGASSMRNECANAIHAAGIKVEGE
;
A
#
# COMPACT_ATOMS: atom_id res chain seq x y z
N MET A 1 -50.25 8.56 29.48
CA MET A 1 -51.62 8.65 28.96
C MET A 1 -51.57 8.42 27.46
N ASN A 2 -52.26 7.39 26.95
CA ASN A 2 -52.32 7.13 25.51
C ASN A 2 -53.58 7.80 24.95
N ILE A 3 -53.41 8.74 24.03
CA ILE A 3 -54.53 9.44 23.41
C ILE A 3 -54.98 8.64 22.18
N ASP A 4 -56.24 8.22 22.15
CA ASP A 4 -56.81 7.59 20.97
C ASP A 4 -57.07 8.64 19.88
N LYS A 5 -56.05 8.85 19.04
CA LYS A 5 -56.07 9.83 17.94
C LYS A 5 -57.14 9.51 16.89
N ARG A 6 -57.51 8.23 16.72
CA ARG A 6 -58.54 7.82 15.77
C ARG A 6 -59.92 8.19 16.31
N ALA A 7 -60.20 7.85 17.57
CA ALA A 7 -61.44 8.26 18.22
C ALA A 7 -61.59 9.78 18.24
N LEU A 8 -60.51 10.53 18.54
CA LEU A 8 -60.54 12.00 18.49
C LEU A 8 -60.85 12.54 17.10
N ARG A 9 -60.25 11.96 16.06
CA ARG A 9 -60.54 12.33 14.67
C ARG A 9 -62.00 12.09 14.31
N GLU A 10 -62.54 10.92 14.63
CA GLU A 10 -63.94 10.57 14.34
C GLU A 10 -64.93 11.51 15.03
N VAL A 11 -64.64 11.92 16.28
CA VAL A 11 -65.45 12.91 17.00
C VAL A 11 -65.33 14.29 16.36
N ALA A 12 -64.12 14.73 16.01
CA ALA A 12 -63.90 16.04 15.38
C ALA A 12 -64.52 16.14 13.97
N GLU A 13 -64.53 15.06 13.19
CA GLU A 13 -65.17 15.03 11.86
C GLU A 13 -66.70 15.15 11.91
N LYS A 14 -67.31 14.61 12.97
CA LYS A 14 -68.76 14.66 13.23
C LYS A 14 -69.22 15.99 13.84
N ALA A 15 -68.33 16.73 14.47
CA ALA A 15 -68.65 17.99 15.14
C ALA A 15 -68.94 19.13 14.14
N THR A 16 -69.59 20.20 14.62
CA THR A 16 -69.94 21.38 13.81
C THR A 16 -68.69 22.02 13.21
N LYS A 17 -68.57 21.94 11.88
CA LYS A 17 -67.40 22.43 11.14
C LYS A 17 -67.42 23.95 10.98
N GLY A 18 -66.23 24.53 10.90
CA GLY A 18 -66.03 25.97 10.65
C GLY A 18 -65.38 26.68 11.84
N PRO A 19 -64.98 27.95 11.65
CA PRO A 19 -64.47 28.77 12.75
C PRO A 19 -65.55 28.92 13.82
N TRP A 20 -65.15 28.81 15.08
CA TRP A 20 -66.02 29.07 16.22
C TRP A 20 -65.64 30.42 16.82
N LYS A 21 -66.62 31.15 17.35
CA LYS A 21 -66.43 32.44 18.02
C LYS A 21 -67.14 32.46 19.36
N VAL A 22 -66.50 33.06 20.35
CA VAL A 22 -67.12 33.33 21.64
C VAL A 22 -68.12 34.46 21.50
N PHE A 23 -69.25 34.31 22.16
CA PHE A 23 -70.25 35.33 22.41
C PHE A 23 -70.38 35.51 23.91
N SER A 24 -70.33 36.75 24.37
CA SER A 24 -70.55 37.14 25.76
C SER A 24 -71.81 37.99 25.87
N ASP A 25 -72.67 37.62 26.82
CA ASP A 25 -73.76 38.47 27.29
C ASP A 25 -73.33 39.09 28.62
N ILE A 26 -73.16 40.41 28.63
CA ILE A 26 -72.66 41.17 29.79
C ILE A 26 -73.70 41.19 30.91
N ASP A 27 -74.99 41.22 30.57
CA ASP A 27 -76.07 41.38 31.54
C ASP A 27 -76.32 40.07 32.30
N THR A 28 -76.17 38.93 31.63
CA THR A 28 -76.33 37.60 32.25
C THR A 28 -75.02 36.92 32.62
N LYS A 29 -73.87 37.53 32.28
CA LYS A 29 -72.52 36.93 32.41
C LYS A 29 -72.44 35.52 31.81
N THR A 30 -73.12 35.33 30.67
CA THR A 30 -73.21 34.07 29.94
C THR A 30 -72.19 34.05 28.81
N PHE A 31 -71.44 32.95 28.70
CA PHE A 31 -70.48 32.73 27.61
C PHE A 31 -70.94 31.55 26.75
N SER A 32 -71.04 31.76 25.45
CA SER A 32 -71.47 30.72 24.49
C SER A 32 -70.59 30.72 23.25
N ILE A 33 -70.61 29.62 22.51
CA ILE A 33 -69.80 29.46 21.29
C ILE A 33 -70.73 29.37 20.09
N HIS A 34 -70.46 30.14 19.05
CA HIS A 34 -71.25 30.22 17.82
C HIS A 34 -70.42 30.00 16.57
N THR A 35 -71.09 29.72 15.46
CA THR A 35 -70.48 29.92 14.13
C THR A 35 -70.63 31.39 13.70
N PRO A 36 -69.72 31.99 12.92
CA PRO A 36 -69.79 33.39 12.51
C PRO A 36 -71.03 33.80 11.71
N ARG A 37 -71.85 32.85 11.24
CA ARG A 37 -73.07 33.10 10.48
C ARG A 37 -74.32 33.11 11.35
N ASP A 38 -74.23 32.64 12.59
CA ASP A 38 -75.36 32.61 13.53
C ASP A 38 -75.61 34.00 14.13
N LYS A 39 -76.87 34.42 14.15
CA LYS A 39 -77.33 35.76 14.56
C LYS A 39 -78.00 35.78 15.94
N ARG A 40 -77.50 34.97 16.88
CA ARG A 40 -77.83 34.92 18.33
C ARG A 40 -78.79 33.79 18.79
N CYS A 41 -79.08 32.75 17.99
CA CYS A 41 -80.09 31.76 18.41
C CYS A 41 -79.68 30.28 18.27
N GLU A 42 -78.54 29.95 17.67
CA GLU A 42 -78.09 28.57 17.47
C GLU A 42 -76.68 28.35 18.05
N ASN A 43 -76.57 28.46 19.38
CA ASN A 43 -75.31 28.22 20.10
C ASN A 43 -74.77 26.83 19.75
N VAL A 44 -73.54 26.74 19.24
CA VAL A 44 -72.81 25.48 19.02
C VAL A 44 -72.57 24.80 20.37
N ILE A 45 -72.26 25.59 21.40
CA ILE A 45 -72.17 25.14 22.79
C ILE A 45 -72.85 26.20 23.68
N LYS A 46 -73.79 25.75 24.52
CA LYS A 46 -74.46 26.55 25.57
C LYS A 46 -74.33 25.82 26.91
N TRP A 47 -73.72 26.47 27.90
CA TRP A 47 -73.34 25.82 29.15
C TRP A 47 -74.24 26.26 30.31
N GLY A 48 -75.31 25.49 30.57
CA GLY A 48 -76.17 25.75 31.75
C GLY A 48 -75.40 25.53 33.06
N GLY A 49 -75.43 26.52 33.96
CA GLY A 49 -74.82 26.44 35.30
C GLY A 49 -73.30 26.69 35.37
N PHE A 50 -72.67 26.99 34.23
CA PHE A 50 -71.27 27.42 34.15
C PHE A 50 -71.12 28.94 34.02
N ASP A 51 -72.23 29.62 33.68
CA ASP A 51 -72.35 31.07 33.66
C ASP A 51 -72.02 31.67 35.04
N CYS A 52 -71.44 32.87 35.07
CA CYS A 52 -70.94 33.54 36.29
C CYS A 52 -69.72 32.91 37.00
N GLN A 53 -69.06 31.88 36.46
CA GLN A 53 -67.80 31.37 37.03
C GLN A 53 -66.58 32.23 36.65
N PRO A 54 -65.54 32.32 37.51
CA PRO A 54 -64.37 33.18 37.26
C PRO A 54 -63.63 32.93 35.94
N ASN A 55 -63.61 31.70 35.41
CA ASN A 55 -62.87 31.32 34.18
C ASN A 55 -63.78 31.02 32.98
N ALA A 56 -65.07 31.35 33.05
CA ALA A 56 -66.03 30.97 32.01
C ALA A 56 -65.68 31.54 30.62
N GLU A 57 -65.20 32.79 30.58
CA GLU A 57 -64.74 33.46 29.35
C GLU A 57 -63.54 32.74 28.74
N ALA A 58 -62.47 32.54 29.53
CA ALA A 58 -61.24 31.90 29.07
C ALA A 58 -61.47 30.45 28.58
N ASN A 59 -62.37 29.70 29.23
CA ASN A 59 -62.74 28.35 28.79
C ASN A 59 -63.46 28.37 27.44
N ALA A 60 -64.39 29.32 27.25
CA ALA A 60 -65.10 29.48 25.98
C ALA A 60 -64.14 29.88 24.85
N GLU A 61 -63.21 30.80 25.13
CA GLU A 61 -62.16 31.20 24.19
C GLU A 61 -61.26 30.04 23.78
N PHE A 62 -60.80 29.24 24.75
CA PHE A 62 -59.97 28.07 24.49
C PHE A 62 -60.70 27.06 23.59
N ILE A 63 -61.95 26.72 23.89
CA ILE A 63 -62.72 25.75 23.09
C ILE A 63 -63.05 26.30 21.69
N ALA A 64 -63.36 27.60 21.57
CA ALA A 64 -63.60 28.24 20.28
C ALA A 64 -62.33 28.27 19.41
N ALA A 65 -61.17 28.51 20.02
CA ALA A 65 -59.87 28.44 19.37
C ALA A 65 -59.50 26.99 18.98
N PHE A 66 -59.70 26.03 19.89
CA PHE A 66 -59.50 24.59 19.68
C PHE A 66 -60.75 23.91 19.10
N ASN A 67 -61.35 24.53 18.08
CA ASN A 67 -62.50 23.97 17.41
C ASN A 67 -62.12 22.71 16.58
N PRO A 68 -63.11 21.94 16.08
CA PRO A 68 -62.85 20.71 15.33
C PRO A 68 -61.97 20.88 14.09
N LYS A 69 -62.00 22.05 13.44
CA LYS A 69 -61.12 22.35 12.30
C LYS A 69 -59.66 22.39 12.73
N VAL A 70 -59.36 23.06 13.85
CA VAL A 70 -58.00 23.15 14.40
C VAL A 70 -57.54 21.78 14.91
N ALA A 71 -58.42 21.03 15.59
CA ALA A 71 -58.08 19.69 16.07
C ALA A 71 -57.72 18.73 14.91
N LEU A 72 -58.48 18.74 13.80
CA LEU A 72 -58.17 17.93 12.61
C LEU A 72 -56.84 18.33 11.96
N ALA A 73 -56.58 19.63 11.84
CA ALA A 73 -55.31 20.13 11.28
C ALA A 73 -54.11 19.68 12.12
N LEU A 74 -54.20 19.79 13.45
CA LEU A 74 -53.13 19.32 14.35
C LEU A 74 -52.95 17.79 14.29
N LEU A 75 -54.03 17.03 14.11
CA LEU A 75 -53.94 15.58 13.91
C LEU A 75 -53.29 15.21 12.58
N ASP A 76 -53.53 15.99 11.52
CA ASP A 76 -52.84 15.85 10.23
C ASP A 76 -51.35 16.15 10.33
N GLU A 77 -50.99 17.27 10.96
CA GLU A 77 -49.60 17.64 11.23
C GLU A 77 -48.91 16.55 12.06
N ASN A 78 -49.57 16.00 13.07
CA ASN A 78 -49.01 14.92 13.88
C ASN A 78 -48.74 13.64 13.08
N ILE A 79 -49.63 13.27 12.15
CA ILE A 79 -49.41 12.14 11.24
C ILE A 79 -48.22 12.42 10.30
N GLN A 80 -48.12 13.63 9.76
CA GLN A 80 -47.00 14.02 8.90
C GLN A 80 -45.67 13.97 9.66
N LEU A 81 -45.63 14.48 10.89
CA LEU A 81 -44.46 14.42 11.76
C LEU A 81 -44.07 12.97 12.09
N GLN A 82 -45.04 12.10 12.35
CA GLN A 82 -44.77 10.68 12.60
C GLN A 82 -44.16 10.01 11.36
N ARG A 83 -44.72 10.25 10.18
CA ARG A 83 -44.16 9.74 8.92
C ARG A 83 -42.75 10.26 8.65
N GLY A 84 -42.51 11.54 8.93
CA GLY A 84 -41.18 12.15 8.82
C GLY A 84 -40.17 11.52 9.78
N LYS A 85 -40.59 11.28 11.03
CA LYS A 85 -39.78 10.56 12.03
C LYS A 85 -39.43 9.15 11.55
N ASP A 86 -40.42 8.38 11.12
CA ASP A 86 -40.22 7.01 10.66
C ASP A 86 -39.30 6.95 9.42
N ALA A 87 -39.43 7.91 8.50
CA ALA A 87 -38.55 8.04 7.34
C ALA A 87 -37.11 8.38 7.73
N ILE A 88 -36.90 9.31 8.67
CA ILE A 88 -35.57 9.67 9.18
C ILE A 88 -34.94 8.46 9.89
N GLU A 89 -35.72 7.72 10.68
CA GLU A 89 -35.24 6.52 11.38
C GLU A 89 -34.82 5.44 10.38
N ALA A 90 -35.60 5.22 9.32
CA ALA A 90 -35.24 4.29 8.24
C ALA A 90 -33.95 4.71 7.53
N VAL A 91 -33.78 6.00 7.20
CA VAL A 91 -32.55 6.51 6.58
C VAL A 91 -31.36 6.37 7.52
N ALA A 92 -31.52 6.65 8.82
CA ALA A 92 -30.45 6.53 9.81
C ALA A 92 -29.99 5.07 9.99
N LEU A 93 -30.91 4.11 9.89
CA LEU A 93 -30.59 2.68 9.91
C LEU A 93 -29.81 2.28 8.65
N ALA A 94 -30.28 2.65 7.46
CA ALA A 94 -29.57 2.38 6.22
C ALA A 94 -28.15 2.98 6.23
N LEU A 95 -28.01 4.23 6.69
CA LEU A 95 -26.71 4.89 6.78
C LEU A 95 -25.76 4.19 7.77
N ARG A 96 -26.30 3.65 8.87
CA ARG A 96 -25.52 2.86 9.83
C ARG A 96 -25.01 1.57 9.20
N ASP A 97 -25.86 0.89 8.44
CA ASP A 97 -25.50 -0.35 7.75
C ASP A 97 -24.43 -0.09 6.67
N ASP A 98 -24.60 0.97 5.87
CA ASP A 98 -23.62 1.41 4.87
C ASP A 98 -22.27 1.76 5.52
N MET A 99 -22.30 2.49 6.65
CA MET A 99 -21.08 2.82 7.41
C MET A 99 -20.39 1.57 7.96
N GLN A 100 -21.15 0.56 8.38
CA GLN A 100 -20.61 -0.70 8.87
C GLN A 100 -19.94 -1.49 7.74
N GLN A 101 -20.61 -1.60 6.59
CA GLN A 101 -20.05 -2.25 5.40
C GLN A 101 -18.79 -1.53 4.90
N ALA A 102 -18.79 -0.19 4.87
CA ALA A 102 -17.62 0.59 4.47
C ALA A 102 -16.42 0.35 5.42
N ARG A 103 -16.67 0.20 6.73
CA ARG A 103 -15.61 -0.14 7.70
C ARG A 103 -15.05 -1.54 7.48
N GLU A 104 -15.90 -2.51 7.16
CA GLU A 104 -15.48 -3.88 6.87
C GLU A 104 -14.65 -3.95 5.58
N GLN A 105 -15.07 -3.24 4.53
CA GLN A 105 -14.29 -3.11 3.30
C GLN A 105 -12.93 -2.43 3.54
N LEU A 106 -12.92 -1.37 4.37
CA LEU A 106 -11.67 -0.70 4.73
C LEU A 106 -10.73 -1.65 5.48
N ALA A 107 -11.23 -2.38 6.48
CA ALA A 107 -10.43 -3.35 7.22
C ALA A 107 -9.87 -4.46 6.32
N ALA A 108 -10.66 -4.97 5.38
CA ALA A 108 -10.21 -5.96 4.40
C ALA A 108 -9.11 -5.40 3.48
N ALA A 109 -9.28 -4.18 2.96
CA ALA A 109 -8.28 -3.52 2.12
C ALA A 109 -6.98 -3.22 2.89
N GLU A 110 -7.07 -2.84 4.16
CA GLU A 110 -5.90 -2.64 5.03
C GLU A 110 -5.14 -3.94 5.27
N GLN A 111 -5.86 -5.04 5.52
CA GLN A 111 -5.25 -6.36 5.66
C GLN A 111 -4.58 -6.82 4.37
N GLU A 112 -5.19 -6.58 3.21
CA GLU A 112 -4.59 -6.90 1.92
C GLU A 112 -3.31 -6.08 1.68
N ARG A 113 -3.33 -4.77 1.96
CA ARG A 113 -2.16 -3.91 1.87
C ARG A 113 -1.02 -4.41 2.76
N GLU A 114 -1.33 -4.86 3.97
CA GLU A 114 -0.34 -5.42 4.89
C GLU A 114 0.24 -6.75 4.39
N ASN A 115 -0.62 -7.64 3.86
CA ASN A 115 -0.17 -8.88 3.23
C ASN A 115 0.78 -8.60 2.05
N TRP A 116 0.44 -7.63 1.20
CA TRP A 116 1.30 -7.19 0.09
C TRP A 116 2.63 -6.63 0.59
N ARG A 117 2.61 -5.80 1.64
CA ARG A 117 3.82 -5.24 2.26
C ARG A 117 4.75 -6.36 2.74
N ILE A 118 4.22 -7.32 3.49
CA ILE A 118 4.98 -8.48 3.99
C ILE A 118 5.53 -9.33 2.83
N SER A 119 4.72 -9.60 1.80
CA SER A 119 5.17 -10.35 0.62
C SER A 119 6.31 -9.63 -0.11
N PHE A 120 6.21 -8.31 -0.26
CA PHE A 120 7.24 -7.51 -0.91
C PHE A 120 8.54 -7.51 -0.11
N ASP A 121 8.46 -7.34 1.21
CA ASP A 121 9.63 -7.39 2.10
C ASP A 121 10.31 -8.77 2.04
N ASN A 122 9.53 -9.86 2.01
CA ASN A 122 10.06 -11.22 1.86
C ASN A 122 10.78 -11.43 0.52
N GLU A 123 10.22 -10.91 -0.57
CA GLU A 123 10.81 -11.06 -1.90
C GLU A 123 12.08 -10.21 -2.03
N ARG A 124 12.07 -9.00 -1.48
CA ARG A 124 13.26 -8.15 -1.38
C ARG A 124 14.38 -8.84 -0.58
N TYR A 125 14.04 -9.44 0.55
CA TYR A 125 15.00 -10.20 1.35
C TYR A 125 15.64 -11.35 0.56
N ARG A 126 14.85 -12.10 -0.22
CA ARG A 126 15.36 -13.16 -1.11
C ARG A 126 16.28 -12.60 -2.19
N ALA A 127 15.90 -11.50 -2.83
CA ALA A 127 16.70 -10.84 -3.85
C ALA A 127 18.05 -10.37 -3.29
N ASP A 128 18.05 -9.74 -2.11
CA ASP A 128 19.28 -9.28 -1.43
C ASP A 128 20.20 -10.46 -1.09
N LYS A 129 19.63 -11.57 -0.60
CA LYS A 129 20.39 -12.79 -0.30
C LYS A 129 21.01 -13.41 -1.56
N LEU A 130 20.27 -13.45 -2.66
CA LEU A 130 20.78 -13.95 -3.95
C LEU A 130 21.88 -13.03 -4.50
N ALA A 131 21.69 -11.72 -4.43
CA ALA A 131 22.67 -10.74 -4.86
C ALA A 131 23.98 -10.86 -4.07
N ALA A 132 23.89 -11.05 -2.75
CA ALA A 132 25.06 -11.30 -1.90
C ALA A 132 25.79 -12.59 -2.30
N ALA A 133 25.06 -13.68 -2.57
CA ALA A 133 25.65 -14.94 -3.01
C ALA A 133 26.36 -14.81 -4.38
N LEU A 134 25.73 -14.14 -5.34
CA LEU A 134 26.32 -13.88 -6.66
C LEU A 134 27.58 -13.00 -6.57
N ASN A 135 27.55 -11.97 -5.72
CA ASN A 135 28.72 -11.12 -5.49
C ASN A 135 29.88 -11.90 -4.88
N ALA A 136 29.61 -12.79 -3.91
CA ALA A 136 30.64 -13.64 -3.32
C ALA A 136 31.28 -14.59 -4.36
N GLU A 137 30.48 -15.21 -5.24
CA GLU A 137 31.00 -16.04 -6.32
C GLU A 137 31.80 -15.22 -7.34
N ARG A 138 31.34 -14.01 -7.68
CA ARG A 138 32.06 -13.10 -8.57
C ARG A 138 33.43 -12.72 -7.99
N GLU A 139 33.51 -12.44 -6.69
CA GLU A 139 34.78 -12.14 -6.01
C GLU A 139 35.76 -13.32 -6.09
N LYS A 140 35.29 -14.55 -5.86
CA LYS A 140 36.12 -15.76 -6.02
C LYS A 140 36.69 -15.88 -7.44
N LEU A 141 35.84 -15.69 -8.45
CA LEU A 141 36.26 -15.71 -9.86
C LEU A 141 37.27 -14.61 -10.19
N VAL A 142 37.07 -13.41 -9.65
CA VAL A 142 38.03 -12.30 -9.81
C VAL A 142 39.39 -12.66 -9.20
N MET A 143 39.41 -13.27 -8.02
CA MET A 143 40.67 -13.68 -7.37
C MET A 143 41.37 -14.82 -8.12
N ALA A 144 40.60 -15.80 -8.63
CA ALA A 144 41.13 -16.87 -9.47
C ALA A 144 41.73 -16.32 -10.77
N ASN A 145 41.03 -15.41 -11.45
CA ASN A 145 41.53 -14.77 -12.68
C ASN A 145 42.81 -13.96 -12.42
N ARG A 146 42.87 -13.20 -11.32
CA ARG A 146 44.10 -12.48 -10.93
C ARG A 146 45.27 -13.44 -10.74
N SER A 147 45.03 -14.57 -10.10
CA SER A 147 46.05 -15.60 -9.87
C SER A 147 46.52 -16.21 -11.20
N LEU A 148 45.59 -16.51 -12.10
CA LEU A 148 45.91 -17.03 -13.43
C LEU A 148 46.76 -16.06 -14.25
N ILE A 149 46.41 -14.76 -14.23
CA ILE A 149 47.21 -13.71 -14.90
C ILE A 149 48.64 -13.68 -14.36
N ILE A 150 48.82 -13.76 -13.04
CA ILE A 150 50.15 -13.78 -12.43
C ILE A 150 50.94 -15.02 -12.88
N GLN A 151 50.30 -16.19 -12.90
CA GLN A 151 50.96 -17.42 -13.35
C GLN A 151 51.33 -17.35 -14.84
N HIS A 152 50.45 -16.79 -15.68
CA HIS A 152 50.73 -16.60 -17.09
C HIS A 152 51.94 -15.68 -17.31
N ILE A 153 52.04 -14.57 -16.57
CA ILE A 153 53.21 -13.68 -16.64
C ILE A 153 54.49 -14.41 -16.22
N ARG A 154 54.44 -15.24 -15.17
CA ARG A 154 55.59 -16.05 -14.73
C ARG A 154 55.98 -17.07 -15.78
N ALA A 155 55.02 -17.75 -16.39
CA ALA A 155 55.25 -18.71 -17.46
C ALA A 155 55.92 -18.04 -18.67
N ASN A 156 55.39 -16.92 -19.15
CA ASN A 156 55.98 -16.19 -20.28
C ASN A 156 57.41 -15.71 -19.99
N SER A 157 57.68 -15.28 -18.75
CA SER A 157 59.04 -14.91 -18.31
C SER A 157 59.99 -16.11 -18.29
N ALA A 158 59.52 -17.25 -17.80
CA ALA A 158 60.28 -18.50 -17.82
C ALA A 158 60.54 -18.99 -19.24
N GLU A 159 59.54 -18.95 -20.12
CA GLU A 159 59.68 -19.28 -21.55
C GLU A 159 60.71 -18.37 -22.24
N SER A 160 60.67 -17.07 -21.97
CA SER A 160 61.67 -16.11 -22.49
C SER A 160 63.08 -16.45 -22.00
N ARG A 161 63.23 -16.83 -20.72
CA ARG A 161 64.51 -17.23 -20.14
C ARG A 161 65.02 -18.56 -20.70
N ILE A 162 64.15 -19.53 -20.94
CA ILE A 162 64.50 -20.80 -21.60
C ILE A 162 65.00 -20.51 -23.01
N ALA A 163 64.28 -19.70 -23.80
CA ALA A 163 64.71 -19.32 -25.14
C ALA A 163 66.07 -18.59 -25.13
N GLU A 164 66.30 -17.68 -24.17
CA GLU A 164 67.60 -17.02 -23.99
C GLU A 164 68.72 -18.04 -23.70
N LEU A 165 68.46 -19.03 -22.85
CA LEU A 165 69.42 -20.08 -22.50
C LEU A 165 69.71 -21.01 -23.69
N GLU A 166 68.68 -21.44 -24.42
CA GLU A 166 68.80 -22.30 -25.60
C GLU A 166 69.48 -21.60 -26.80
N ALA A 167 69.49 -20.27 -26.81
CA ALA A 167 70.21 -19.47 -27.79
C ALA A 167 71.70 -19.27 -27.46
N ARG A 168 72.17 -19.64 -26.26
CA ARG A 168 73.58 -19.43 -25.87
C ARG A 168 74.53 -20.30 -26.69
N THR A 169 75.55 -19.65 -27.22
CA THR A 169 76.65 -20.27 -27.94
C THR A 169 77.98 -20.00 -27.24
N VAL A 170 78.95 -20.89 -27.42
CA VAL A 170 80.33 -20.73 -26.92
C VAL A 170 81.31 -20.99 -28.06
N CYS A 171 82.31 -20.12 -28.21
CA CYS A 171 83.38 -20.30 -29.18
C CYS A 171 84.58 -21.00 -28.53
N LEU A 172 84.96 -22.17 -29.06
CA LEU A 172 86.20 -22.82 -28.63
C LEU A 172 87.40 -22.19 -29.34
N PRO A 173 88.52 -21.95 -28.62
CA PRO A 173 89.73 -21.41 -29.22
C PRO A 173 90.20 -22.26 -30.41
N LYS A 174 90.74 -21.59 -31.43
CA LYS A 174 91.31 -22.27 -32.60
C LYS A 174 92.57 -23.01 -32.19
N LEU A 175 92.75 -24.24 -32.70
CA LEU A 175 93.98 -24.99 -32.49
C LEU A 175 95.13 -24.35 -33.28
N PRO A 176 96.34 -24.32 -32.73
CA PRO A 176 97.52 -23.80 -33.43
C PRO A 176 97.88 -24.70 -34.62
N VAL A 177 98.19 -24.10 -35.77
CA VAL A 177 98.67 -24.82 -36.96
C VAL A 177 100.16 -25.10 -36.77
N LEU A 178 100.51 -26.37 -36.61
CA LEU A 178 101.90 -26.81 -36.51
C LEU A 178 102.45 -26.96 -37.92
N GLY A 179 103.36 -26.06 -38.34
CA GLY A 179 103.93 -26.01 -39.69
C GLY A 179 104.91 -27.12 -40.04
N SER A 180 104.76 -28.32 -39.45
CA SER A 180 105.66 -29.47 -39.61
C SER A 180 104.85 -30.76 -39.76
N THR A 181 105.15 -31.54 -40.79
CA THR A 181 104.51 -32.84 -41.11
C THR A 181 105.31 -34.02 -40.57
N THR A 182 106.10 -33.80 -39.51
CA THR A 182 106.79 -34.90 -38.82
C THR A 182 105.82 -35.58 -37.87
N GLU A 183 105.86 -36.90 -37.81
CA GLU A 183 104.90 -37.77 -37.09
C GLU A 183 104.62 -37.33 -35.64
N ARG A 184 105.64 -36.78 -34.95
CA ARG A 184 105.52 -36.22 -33.60
C ARG A 184 104.56 -35.02 -33.50
N TYR A 185 104.55 -34.15 -34.51
CA TYR A 185 103.66 -32.98 -34.54
C TYR A 185 102.24 -33.35 -35.00
N GLU A 186 102.10 -34.38 -35.84
CA GLU A 186 100.79 -34.93 -36.24
C GLU A 186 100.08 -35.61 -35.05
N GLY A 187 100.79 -36.42 -34.26
CA GLY A 187 100.23 -37.03 -33.05
C GLY A 187 99.79 -36.00 -32.00
N PHE A 188 100.54 -34.89 -31.85
CA PHE A 188 100.13 -33.78 -30.99
C PHE A 188 98.88 -33.05 -31.52
N ALA A 189 98.81 -32.80 -32.83
CA ALA A 189 97.65 -32.18 -33.45
C ALA A 189 96.39 -33.05 -33.31
N ALA A 190 96.53 -34.38 -33.46
CA ALA A 190 95.44 -35.35 -33.27
C ALA A 190 94.95 -35.38 -31.80
N GLY A 191 95.87 -35.42 -30.83
CA GLY A 191 95.53 -35.38 -29.41
C GLY A 191 94.85 -34.07 -28.99
N ALA A 192 95.35 -32.92 -29.45
CA ALA A 192 94.73 -31.62 -29.18
C ALA A 192 93.34 -31.49 -29.82
N SER A 193 93.14 -32.09 -31.00
CA SER A 193 91.83 -32.17 -31.66
C SER A 193 90.85 -33.07 -30.90
N SER A 194 91.31 -34.23 -30.43
CA SER A 194 90.51 -35.14 -29.59
C SER A 194 90.03 -34.45 -28.31
N MET A 195 90.93 -33.79 -27.58
CA MET A 195 90.58 -33.05 -26.36
C MET A 195 89.61 -31.90 -26.64
N ARG A 196 89.80 -31.15 -27.74
CA ARG A 196 88.87 -30.09 -28.14
C ARG A 196 87.48 -30.64 -28.46
N ASN A 197 87.40 -31.79 -29.14
CA ASN A 197 86.13 -32.46 -29.44
C ASN A 197 85.48 -33.02 -28.18
N GLU A 198 86.23 -33.56 -27.23
CA GLU A 198 85.71 -33.97 -25.91
C GLU A 198 85.14 -32.77 -25.14
N CYS A 199 85.82 -31.62 -25.16
CA CYS A 199 85.28 -30.37 -24.60
C CYS A 199 84.00 -29.92 -25.31
N ALA A 200 83.97 -29.97 -26.66
CA ALA A 200 82.77 -29.63 -27.43
C ALA A 200 81.60 -30.56 -27.08
N ASN A 201 81.84 -31.87 -27.02
CA ASN A 201 80.84 -32.86 -26.65
C ASN A 201 80.31 -32.66 -25.23
N ALA A 202 81.18 -32.32 -24.27
CA ALA A 202 80.76 -32.01 -22.90
C ALA A 202 79.90 -30.73 -22.82
N ILE A 203 80.22 -29.71 -23.63
CA ILE A 203 79.43 -28.47 -23.74
C ILE A 203 78.06 -28.75 -24.38
N HIS A 204 78.02 -29.56 -25.43
CA HIS A 204 76.78 -30.02 -26.06
C HIS A 204 75.92 -30.87 -25.13
N ALA A 205 76.53 -31.79 -24.37
CA ALA A 205 75.84 -32.59 -23.36
C ALA A 205 75.23 -31.71 -22.24
N ALA A 206 75.81 -30.54 -21.98
CA ALA A 206 75.26 -29.53 -21.09
C ALA A 206 74.18 -28.63 -21.73
N GLY A 207 73.83 -28.86 -23.00
CA GLY A 207 72.76 -28.15 -23.72
C GLY A 207 73.18 -26.81 -24.34
N ILE A 208 74.49 -26.54 -24.47
CA ILE A 208 75.01 -25.29 -25.05
C ILE A 208 75.53 -25.57 -26.47
N LYS A 209 75.29 -24.64 -27.40
CA LYS A 209 75.79 -24.76 -28.77
C LYS A 209 77.26 -24.31 -28.84
N VAL A 210 78.11 -25.00 -29.61
CA VAL A 210 79.48 -24.57 -29.88
C VAL A 210 79.54 -23.90 -31.26
N GLU A 211 80.08 -22.68 -31.34
CA GLU A 211 80.24 -21.95 -32.60
C GLU A 211 81.52 -22.38 -33.32
N GLY A 212 81.41 -22.62 -34.64
CA GLY A 212 82.54 -22.94 -35.51
C GLY A 212 82.82 -24.44 -35.72
N GLU A 213 81.80 -25.29 -35.56
CA GLU A 213 81.70 -26.53 -36.36
C GLU A 213 81.38 -26.22 -37.83
#